data_AF-A0A6L6X2Q7-F1
#
_entry.id   AF-A0A6L6X2Q7-F1
#
_cell.length_a   1.000
_cell.length_b   1.000
_cell.length_c   1.000
_cell.angle_alpha   90.00
_cell.angle_beta   90.00
_cell.angle_gamma   90.00
#
_symmetry.space_group_name_H-M   'P 1'
#
loop_
_entity.id
_entity.type
_entity.pdbx_description
1 polymer ?
#
loop_
_entity_poly.entity_id
_entity_poly.type
_entity_poly.pdbx_seq_one_letter_code
_entity_poly.pdbx_strand_id
1 'polypeptide(L)'
;MSTRKELTGPQKWMLACAAAPMAAVGIAGGFGTYSNVIAEFGRAATAIGVVAAGEGLTLVLALTMLALTLLGQATPRVVRAGLWLAPAAAALVGVAVADGLTEQIVYAATPLAMCGAAEGLGLIARRIVIYTTGVDAEARRRTATAVQRLAYQRAVADRHPDEGRREDALRKSWRLAEQIGVDDPELAAGLIEDQRKRLRQGADEALAGMLTAAPEPARPEPVPVRTETAEEILARKLAAMSQDDAVRLAADAHPDAHPAELAAILGHYGITVDAVQVALILARQPEQHDVYRPDTADAPKVSGLHPVTVEAAVVEAASALGPDAKAREIAEHLARHRRLVVTEPYIRTALSREAKRQQGTAPATPMEGGYA
;
A
#
# COMPACT_ATOMS: atom_id res chain seq x y z
N MET A 1 2.20 -4.16 -33.84
CA MET A 1 2.87 -2.96 -34.38
C MET A 1 2.04 -1.76 -33.98
N SER A 2 2.56 -0.92 -33.07
CA SER A 2 1.89 0.31 -32.67
C SER A 2 1.96 1.29 -33.86
N THR A 3 0.81 1.61 -34.45
CA THR A 3 0.74 2.58 -35.55
C THR A 3 1.26 3.93 -35.02
N ARG A 4 2.35 4.45 -35.60
CA ARG A 4 2.91 5.77 -35.24
C ARG A 4 1.81 6.81 -35.40
N LYS A 5 1.49 7.53 -34.33
CA LYS A 5 0.50 8.62 -34.40
C LYS A 5 1.20 9.89 -34.85
N GLU A 6 0.64 10.55 -35.86
CA GLU A 6 1.12 11.88 -36.27
C GLU A 6 0.47 12.98 -35.43
N LEU A 7 1.22 14.05 -35.18
CA LEU A 7 0.67 15.26 -34.56
C LEU A 7 -0.22 15.98 -35.57
N THR A 8 -1.40 16.41 -35.13
CA THR A 8 -2.29 17.22 -35.96
C THR A 8 -1.71 18.62 -36.17
N GLY A 9 -2.09 19.31 -37.25
CA GLY A 9 -1.66 20.69 -37.52
C GLY A 9 -1.88 21.64 -36.32
N PRO A 10 -3.07 21.65 -35.70
CA PRO A 10 -3.32 22.45 -34.50
C PRO A 10 -2.42 22.10 -33.31
N GLN A 11 -2.10 20.81 -33.10
CA GLN A 11 -1.17 20.39 -32.04
C GLN A 11 0.24 20.91 -32.29
N LYS A 12 0.75 20.80 -33.52
CA LYS A 12 2.06 21.37 -33.90
C LYS A 12 2.11 22.87 -33.66
N TRP A 13 1.04 23.59 -34.01
CA TRP A 13 0.95 25.04 -33.80
C TRP A 13 0.96 25.40 -32.32
N MET A 14 0.12 24.75 -31.50
CA MET A 14 0.08 24.99 -30.06
C MET A 14 1.41 24.70 -29.36
N LEU A 15 2.10 23.63 -29.80
CA LEU A 15 3.44 23.29 -29.31
C LEU A 15 4.48 24.34 -29.69
N ALA A 16 4.47 24.82 -30.94
CA ALA A 16 5.36 25.88 -31.38
C ALA A 16 5.11 27.19 -30.60
N CYS A 17 3.84 27.57 -30.40
CA CYS A 17 3.47 28.74 -29.61
C CYS A 17 3.85 28.62 -28.13
N ALA A 18 3.87 27.42 -27.56
CA ALA A 18 4.34 27.19 -26.19
C ALA A 18 5.87 27.20 -26.09
N ALA A 19 6.57 26.62 -27.07
CA ALA A 19 8.03 26.48 -27.05
C ALA A 19 8.75 27.77 -27.44
N ALA A 20 8.22 28.56 -28.38
CA ALA A 20 8.89 29.74 -28.91
C ALA A 20 9.16 30.83 -27.84
N PRO A 21 8.20 31.20 -26.96
CA PRO A 21 8.46 32.15 -25.89
C PRO A 21 9.52 31.65 -24.90
N MET A 22 9.49 30.36 -24.55
CA MET A 22 10.47 29.76 -23.64
C MET A 22 11.88 29.80 -24.25
N ALA A 23 12.01 29.48 -25.54
CA ALA A 23 13.27 29.58 -26.26
C ALA A 23 13.76 31.04 -26.36
N ALA A 24 12.87 31.98 -26.66
CA ALA A 24 13.20 33.40 -26.76
C ALA A 24 13.69 33.97 -25.42
N VAL A 25 12.98 33.68 -24.32
CA VAL A 25 13.36 34.10 -22.96
C VAL A 25 14.70 33.47 -22.56
N GLY A 26 14.92 32.18 -22.86
CA GLY A 26 16.19 31.51 -22.57
C GLY A 26 17.37 32.13 -23.33
N ILE A 27 17.19 32.43 -24.62
CA ILE A 27 18.22 33.09 -25.45
C ILE A 27 18.49 34.52 -24.95
N ALA A 28 17.44 35.30 -24.67
CA ALA A 28 17.57 36.66 -24.18
C ALA A 28 18.23 36.71 -22.79
N GLY A 29 17.87 35.79 -21.89
CA GLY A 29 18.47 35.66 -20.55
C GLY A 29 19.96 35.38 -20.64
N GLY A 30 20.37 34.39 -21.43
CA GLY A 30 21.79 34.07 -21.63
C GLY A 30 22.59 35.24 -22.24
N PHE A 31 21.98 36.01 -23.15
CA PHE A 31 22.61 37.20 -23.72
C PHE A 31 22.75 38.32 -22.67
N GLY A 32 21.73 38.52 -21.82
CA GLY A 32 21.73 39.50 -20.73
C GLY A 32 22.80 39.21 -19.69
N THR A 33 22.90 37.97 -19.24
CA THR A 33 23.93 37.55 -18.27
C THR A 33 25.34 37.67 -18.84
N TYR A 34 25.52 37.29 -20.12
CA TYR A 34 26.80 37.52 -20.82
C TYR A 34 27.19 39.00 -20.84
N SER A 35 26.25 39.90 -21.18
CA SER A 35 26.53 41.34 -21.20
C SER A 35 26.83 41.93 -19.82
N ASN A 36 26.11 41.51 -18.77
CA ASN A 36 26.33 41.99 -17.41
C ASN A 36 27.69 41.56 -16.86
N VAL A 37 28.10 40.31 -17.07
CA VAL A 37 29.39 39.81 -16.57
C VAL A 37 30.56 40.43 -17.34
N ILE A 38 30.41 40.76 -18.63
CA ILE A 38 31.42 41.51 -19.38
C ILE A 38 31.57 42.93 -18.84
N ALA A 39 30.46 43.60 -18.52
CA ALA A 39 30.47 44.94 -17.96
C ALA A 39 31.16 44.99 -16.58
N GLU A 40 30.92 43.97 -15.74
CA GLU A 40 31.43 43.92 -14.37
C GLU A 40 32.92 43.54 -14.29
N PHE A 41 33.37 42.55 -15.07
CA PHE A 41 34.72 41.98 -14.88
C PHE A 41 35.81 42.61 -15.77
N GLY A 42 35.46 43.47 -16.73
CA GLY A 42 36.41 44.18 -17.62
C GLY A 42 37.32 43.27 -18.46
N ARG A 43 37.18 41.94 -18.36
CA ARG A 43 37.94 40.89 -19.04
C ARG A 43 36.97 39.85 -19.57
N ALA A 44 36.74 39.89 -20.88
CA ALA A 44 35.82 39.00 -21.58
C ALA A 44 36.09 37.50 -21.31
N ALA A 45 37.36 37.11 -21.12
CA ALA A 45 37.75 35.71 -20.91
C ALA A 45 37.24 35.11 -19.58
N THR A 46 37.32 35.86 -18.47
CA THR A 46 36.84 35.40 -17.16
C THR A 46 35.31 35.42 -17.09
N ALA A 47 34.69 36.40 -17.76
CA ALA A 47 33.24 36.52 -17.88
C ALA A 47 32.61 35.35 -18.66
N ILE A 48 33.22 34.96 -19.78
CA ILE A 48 32.82 33.78 -20.56
C ILE A 48 32.89 32.52 -19.67
N GLY A 49 33.94 32.35 -18.87
CA GLY A 49 34.12 31.18 -18.01
C GLY A 49 33.04 31.03 -16.93
N VAL A 50 32.66 32.12 -16.26
CA VAL A 50 31.64 32.11 -15.19
C VAL A 50 30.22 31.92 -15.74
N VAL A 51 29.89 32.62 -16.83
CA VAL A 51 28.57 32.47 -17.49
C VAL A 51 28.42 31.10 -18.13
N ALA A 52 29.48 30.59 -18.77
CA ALA A 52 29.49 29.23 -19.31
C ALA A 52 29.38 28.15 -18.21
N ALA A 53 29.97 28.38 -17.02
CA ALA A 53 29.92 27.43 -15.92
C ALA A 53 28.56 27.37 -15.22
N GLY A 54 27.85 28.49 -15.07
CA GLY A 54 26.54 28.53 -14.39
C GLY A 54 25.36 28.31 -15.34
N GLU A 55 25.13 29.25 -16.26
CA GLU A 55 24.01 29.22 -17.18
C GLU A 55 24.26 28.29 -18.36
N GLY A 56 25.49 28.28 -18.88
CA GLY A 56 25.90 27.37 -19.96
C GLY A 56 25.73 25.90 -19.56
N LEU A 57 26.10 25.53 -18.32
CA LEU A 57 25.87 24.19 -17.81
C LEU A 57 24.38 23.85 -17.73
N THR A 58 23.56 24.75 -17.21
CA THR A 58 22.10 24.55 -17.11
C THR A 58 21.47 24.38 -18.49
N LEU A 59 21.87 25.21 -19.46
CA LEU A 59 21.43 25.13 -20.85
C LEU A 59 21.85 23.81 -21.49
N VAL A 60 23.11 23.39 -21.34
CA VAL A 60 23.63 22.12 -21.87
C VAL A 60 22.86 20.94 -21.27
N LEU A 61 22.60 20.96 -19.96
CA LEU A 61 21.81 19.92 -19.29
C LEU A 61 20.36 19.89 -19.78
N ALA A 62 19.74 21.05 -19.99
CA ALA A 62 18.38 21.16 -20.53
C ALA A 62 18.29 20.64 -21.97
N LEU A 63 19.23 21.04 -22.83
CA LEU A 63 19.31 20.55 -24.21
C LEU A 63 19.60 19.05 -24.27
N THR A 64 20.47 18.55 -23.38
CA THR A 64 20.75 17.12 -23.25
C THR A 64 19.49 16.36 -22.83
N MET A 65 18.77 16.84 -21.81
CA MET A 65 17.50 16.26 -21.38
C MET A 65 16.49 16.23 -22.53
N LEU A 66 16.33 17.34 -23.24
CA LEU A 66 15.42 17.46 -24.37
C LEU A 66 15.78 16.48 -25.49
N ALA A 67 17.05 16.44 -25.89
CA ALA A 67 17.53 15.54 -26.94
C ALA A 67 17.30 14.06 -26.58
N LEU A 68 17.64 13.65 -25.35
CA LEU A 68 17.39 12.29 -24.88
C LEU A 68 15.89 11.96 -24.86
N THR A 69 15.06 12.92 -24.44
CA THR A 69 13.61 12.76 -24.43
C THR A 69 13.08 12.55 -25.85
N LEU A 70 13.50 13.38 -26.81
CA LEU A 70 13.13 13.27 -28.22
C LEU A 70 13.63 11.97 -28.87
N LEU A 71 14.75 11.43 -28.42
CA LEU A 71 15.26 10.11 -28.80
C LEU A 71 14.49 8.94 -28.15
N GLY A 72 13.51 9.21 -27.30
CA GLY A 72 12.78 8.18 -26.56
C GLY A 72 13.66 7.47 -25.52
N GLN A 73 14.67 8.17 -25.00
CA GLN A 73 15.57 7.66 -23.97
C GLN A 73 15.23 8.27 -22.61
N ALA A 74 15.37 7.48 -21.54
CA ALA A 74 15.17 7.98 -20.20
C ALA A 74 16.33 8.89 -19.79
N THR A 75 16.02 10.09 -19.31
CA THR A 75 17.05 11.03 -18.83
C THR A 75 17.84 10.44 -17.66
N PRO A 76 19.19 10.45 -17.71
CA PRO A 76 20.04 10.06 -16.59
C PRO A 76 19.72 10.89 -15.35
N ARG A 77 19.77 10.26 -14.16
CA ARG A 77 19.47 10.94 -12.89
C ARG A 77 20.45 12.09 -12.61
N VAL A 78 21.69 11.95 -13.07
CA VAL A 78 22.74 12.97 -12.93
C VAL A 78 22.38 14.24 -13.72
N VAL A 79 21.84 14.10 -14.93
CA VAL A 79 21.41 15.26 -15.74
C VAL A 79 20.25 15.98 -15.07
N ARG A 80 19.24 15.23 -14.57
CA ARG A 80 18.12 15.83 -13.83
C ARG A 80 18.57 16.50 -12.54
N ALA A 81 19.45 15.88 -11.76
CA ALA A 81 20.00 16.49 -10.55
C ALA A 81 20.77 17.78 -10.88
N GLY A 82 21.58 17.79 -11.93
CA GLY A 82 22.29 18.98 -12.38
C GLY A 82 21.35 20.11 -12.78
N LEU A 83 20.22 19.80 -13.44
CA LEU A 83 19.21 20.78 -13.86
C LEU A 83 18.58 21.56 -12.68
N TRP A 84 18.56 20.95 -11.49
CA TRP A 84 18.06 21.56 -10.25
C TRP A 84 19.20 22.20 -9.43
N LEU A 85 20.34 21.53 -9.34
CA LEU A 85 21.46 21.98 -8.51
C LEU A 85 22.15 23.22 -9.07
N ALA A 86 22.37 23.30 -10.40
CA ALA A 86 23.08 24.45 -10.98
C ALA A 86 22.31 25.77 -10.78
N PRO A 87 20.98 25.83 -10.98
CA PRO A 87 20.24 27.07 -10.77
C PRO A 87 19.97 27.37 -9.29
N ALA A 88 19.86 26.36 -8.44
CA ALA A 88 19.84 26.57 -6.99
C ALA A 88 21.15 27.23 -6.51
N ALA A 89 22.31 26.77 -7.02
CA ALA A 89 23.58 27.40 -6.73
C ALA A 89 23.64 28.84 -7.28
N ALA A 90 23.16 29.08 -8.50
CA ALA A 90 23.09 30.42 -9.08
C ALA A 90 22.18 31.35 -8.27
N ALA A 91 21.03 30.87 -7.79
CA ALA A 91 20.12 31.62 -6.94
C ALA A 91 20.77 32.01 -5.61
N LEU A 92 21.53 31.09 -4.98
CA LEU A 92 22.26 31.39 -3.75
C LEU A 92 23.35 32.45 -3.96
N VAL A 93 24.09 32.37 -5.08
CA VAL A 93 25.07 33.40 -5.44
C VAL A 93 24.38 34.73 -5.69
N GLY A 94 23.25 34.74 -6.40
CA GLY A 94 22.46 35.94 -6.65
C GLY A 94 21.98 36.62 -5.36
N VAL A 95 21.52 35.85 -4.37
CA VAL A 95 21.14 36.36 -3.05
C VAL A 95 22.35 36.94 -2.31
N ALA A 96 23.52 36.29 -2.39
CA ALA A 96 24.71 36.74 -1.68
C ALA A 96 25.32 38.03 -2.25
N VAL A 97 25.09 38.32 -3.54
CA VAL A 97 25.65 39.48 -4.25
C VAL A 97 24.71 40.68 -4.26
N ALA A 98 23.39 40.47 -4.13
CA ALA A 98 22.42 41.56 -4.22
C ALA A 98 22.41 42.51 -3.01
N ASP A 99 22.40 43.81 -3.31
CA ASP A 99 22.53 44.89 -2.32
C ASP A 99 21.23 45.18 -1.55
N GLY A 100 20.08 44.79 -2.12
CA GLY A 100 18.76 45.03 -1.55
C GLY A 100 17.85 43.83 -1.57
N LEU A 101 16.84 43.83 -0.70
CA LEU A 101 15.89 42.72 -0.57
C LEU A 101 15.07 42.47 -1.86
N THR A 102 14.72 43.53 -2.58
CA THR A 102 14.05 43.42 -3.90
C THR A 102 14.95 42.73 -4.91
N GLU A 103 16.23 43.08 -4.95
CA GLU A 103 17.20 42.53 -5.89
C GLU A 103 17.54 41.08 -5.55
N GLN A 104 17.66 40.74 -4.26
CA GLN A 104 17.82 39.37 -3.78
C GLN A 104 16.67 38.46 -4.25
N ILE A 105 15.42 38.93 -4.12
CA ILE A 105 14.26 38.16 -4.59
C ILE A 105 14.31 37.95 -6.11
N VAL A 106 14.64 38.99 -6.87
CA VAL A 106 14.71 38.91 -8.35
C VAL A 106 15.82 37.95 -8.79
N TYR A 107 17.03 38.08 -8.22
CA TYR A 107 18.16 37.22 -8.57
C TYR A 107 18.01 35.79 -8.07
N ALA A 108 17.26 35.54 -6.99
CA ALA A 108 16.93 34.18 -6.57
C ALA A 108 15.86 33.53 -7.45
N ALA A 109 14.81 34.28 -7.82
CA ALA A 109 13.67 33.74 -8.55
C ALA A 109 13.99 33.43 -10.01
N THR A 110 14.86 34.24 -10.64
CA THR A 110 15.12 34.14 -12.09
C THR A 110 15.72 32.78 -12.50
N PRO A 111 16.78 32.26 -11.86
CA PRO A 111 17.32 30.94 -12.19
C PRO A 111 16.32 29.80 -11.96
N LEU A 112 15.52 29.89 -10.89
CA LEU A 112 14.48 28.89 -10.58
C LEU A 112 13.36 28.89 -11.62
N ALA A 113 12.95 30.06 -12.09
CA ALA A 113 11.95 30.19 -13.16
C ALA A 113 12.44 29.53 -14.46
N MET A 114 13.73 29.65 -14.78
CA MET A 114 14.33 28.97 -15.93
C MET A 114 14.30 27.44 -15.79
N CYS A 115 14.52 26.88 -14.58
CA CYS A 115 14.34 25.44 -14.35
C CYS A 115 12.91 25.00 -14.61
N GLY A 116 11.94 25.76 -14.08
CA GLY A 116 10.52 25.48 -14.26
C GLY A 116 10.16 25.46 -15.75
N ALA A 117 10.68 26.40 -16.53
CA ALA A 117 10.52 26.42 -17.98
C ALA A 117 11.17 25.22 -18.67
N ALA A 118 12.40 24.85 -18.29
CA ALA A 118 13.11 23.71 -18.87
C ALA A 118 12.42 22.36 -18.56
N GLU A 119 11.97 22.14 -17.33
CA GLU A 119 11.18 20.96 -16.93
C GLU A 119 9.82 20.95 -17.65
N GLY A 120 9.17 22.12 -17.78
CA GLY A 120 7.94 22.27 -18.54
C GLY A 120 8.11 21.87 -20.01
N LEU A 121 9.17 22.33 -20.66
CA LEU A 121 9.50 21.96 -22.04
C LEU A 121 9.84 20.46 -22.15
N GLY A 122 10.56 19.92 -21.15
CA GLY A 122 10.84 18.49 -21.03
C GLY A 122 9.58 17.63 -20.95
N LEU A 123 8.60 18.05 -20.13
CA LEU A 123 7.30 17.40 -20.01
C LEU A 123 6.54 17.42 -21.34
N ILE A 124 6.51 18.57 -22.03
CA ILE A 124 5.87 18.70 -23.34
C ILE A 124 6.53 17.75 -24.35
N ALA A 125 7.86 17.75 -24.45
CA ALA A 125 8.61 16.88 -25.33
C ALA A 125 8.33 15.40 -25.03
N ARG A 126 8.31 15.01 -23.74
CA ARG A 126 7.98 13.64 -23.32
C ARG A 126 6.56 13.27 -23.73
N ARG A 127 5.58 14.15 -23.54
CA ARG A 127 4.19 13.89 -23.94
C ARG A 127 4.04 13.72 -25.45
N ILE A 128 4.76 14.50 -26.25
CA ILE A 128 4.80 14.33 -27.72
C ILE A 128 5.36 12.96 -28.08
N VAL A 129 6.49 12.57 -27.47
CA VAL A 129 7.13 11.29 -27.76
C VAL A 129 6.23 10.13 -27.36
N ILE A 130 5.60 10.19 -26.19
CA ILE A 130 4.62 9.18 -25.75
C ILE A 130 3.44 9.12 -26.72
N TYR A 131 2.89 10.26 -27.13
CA TYR A 131 1.76 10.29 -28.05
C TYR A 131 2.09 9.70 -29.42
N THR A 132 3.26 10.05 -29.97
CA THR A 132 3.67 9.64 -31.32
C THR A 132 4.17 8.20 -31.38
N THR A 133 4.87 7.73 -30.35
CA THR A 133 5.48 6.39 -30.30
C THR A 133 4.64 5.37 -29.53
N GLY A 134 3.74 5.80 -28.65
CA GLY A 134 3.05 4.95 -27.68
C GLY A 134 3.90 4.57 -26.47
N VAL A 135 5.16 5.04 -26.42
CA VAL A 135 6.17 4.57 -25.46
C VAL A 135 6.55 5.66 -24.48
N ASP A 136 6.49 5.34 -23.18
CA ASP A 136 7.12 6.15 -22.14
C ASP A 136 8.43 5.50 -21.69
N ALA A 137 9.55 6.05 -22.16
CA ALA A 137 10.89 5.56 -21.83
C ALA A 137 11.21 5.60 -20.33
N GLU A 138 10.68 6.59 -19.60
CA GLU A 138 10.88 6.67 -18.16
C GLU A 138 10.05 5.63 -17.42
N ALA A 139 8.80 5.44 -17.82
CA ALA A 139 7.95 4.40 -17.25
C ALA A 139 8.58 3.02 -17.46
N ARG A 140 9.02 2.71 -18.70
CA ARG A 140 9.73 1.47 -19.01
C ARG A 140 10.98 1.27 -18.15
N ARG A 141 11.80 2.32 -17.95
CA ARG A 141 12.98 2.24 -17.06
C ARG A 141 12.59 1.96 -15.60
N ARG A 142 11.54 2.60 -15.08
CA ARG A 142 11.04 2.36 -13.72
C ARG A 142 10.53 0.93 -13.58
N THR A 143 9.71 0.46 -14.50
CA THR A 143 9.20 -0.91 -14.57
C THR A 143 10.35 -1.92 -14.62
N ALA A 144 11.33 -1.73 -15.51
CA ALA A 144 12.49 -2.63 -15.62
C ALA A 144 13.29 -2.70 -14.31
N THR A 145 13.50 -1.55 -13.64
CA THR A 145 14.18 -1.50 -12.34
C THR A 145 13.36 -2.22 -11.25
N ALA A 146 12.04 -2.04 -11.24
CA ALA A 146 11.15 -2.70 -10.29
C ALA A 146 11.13 -4.22 -10.50
N VAL A 147 11.05 -4.68 -11.76
CA VAL A 147 11.11 -6.11 -12.12
C VAL A 147 12.43 -6.74 -11.71
N GLN A 148 13.56 -6.07 -11.98
CA GLN A 148 14.88 -6.58 -11.56
C GLN A 148 14.98 -6.71 -10.04
N ARG A 149 14.51 -5.70 -9.29
CA ARG A 149 14.46 -5.74 -7.83
C ARG A 149 13.50 -6.81 -7.33
N LEU A 150 12.35 -6.99 -7.96
CA LEU A 150 11.38 -8.01 -7.60
C LEU A 150 11.99 -9.41 -7.75
N ALA A 151 12.67 -9.67 -8.87
CA ALA A 151 13.35 -10.94 -9.11
C ALA A 151 14.43 -11.22 -8.05
N TYR A 152 15.23 -10.21 -7.70
CA TYR A 152 16.19 -10.32 -6.62
C TYR A 152 15.52 -10.61 -5.26
N GLN A 153 14.48 -9.87 -4.89
CA GLN A 153 13.79 -10.09 -3.61
C GLN A 153 13.09 -11.45 -3.55
N ARG A 154 12.53 -11.96 -4.65
CA ARG A 154 12.00 -13.34 -4.71
C ARG A 154 13.11 -14.38 -4.51
N ALA A 155 14.25 -14.22 -5.19
CA ALA A 155 15.37 -15.14 -5.01
C ALA A 155 15.89 -15.16 -3.56
N VAL A 156 15.92 -14.01 -2.90
CA VAL A 156 16.26 -13.89 -1.47
C VAL A 156 15.18 -14.55 -0.60
N ALA A 157 13.91 -14.30 -0.88
CA ALA A 157 12.79 -14.91 -0.15
C ALA A 157 12.82 -16.44 -0.20
N ASP A 158 13.20 -17.02 -1.33
CA ASP A 158 13.20 -18.48 -1.52
C ASP A 158 14.45 -19.16 -0.95
N ARG A 159 15.62 -18.52 -1.04
CA ARG A 159 16.92 -19.20 -0.84
C ARG A 159 17.80 -18.63 0.28
N HIS A 160 17.43 -17.53 0.92
CA HIS A 160 18.27 -16.95 1.96
C HIS A 160 18.23 -17.80 3.25
N PRO A 161 19.37 -18.08 3.91
CA PRO A 161 19.42 -18.96 5.09
C PRO A 161 18.73 -18.36 6.32
N ASP A 162 18.75 -17.02 6.44
CA ASP A 162 18.07 -16.29 7.51
C ASP A 162 16.58 -16.08 7.20
N GLU A 163 15.71 -16.63 8.06
CA GLU A 163 14.25 -16.56 7.97
C GLU A 163 13.71 -15.13 8.03
N GLY A 164 14.28 -14.28 8.88
CA GLY A 164 13.86 -12.88 8.98
C GLY A 164 14.12 -12.12 7.68
N ARG A 165 15.26 -12.40 7.02
CA ARG A 165 15.54 -11.82 5.70
C ARG A 165 14.64 -12.38 4.61
N ARG A 166 14.21 -13.66 4.69
CA ARG A 166 13.24 -14.21 3.73
C ARG A 166 11.90 -13.51 3.84
N GLU A 167 11.38 -13.34 5.05
CA GLU A 167 10.11 -12.63 5.27
C GLU A 167 10.20 -11.16 4.84
N ASP A 168 11.28 -10.46 5.19
CA ASP A 168 11.48 -9.07 4.78
C ASP A 168 11.58 -8.94 3.25
N ALA A 169 12.27 -9.87 2.60
CA ALA A 169 12.36 -9.92 1.15
C ALA A 169 10.99 -10.20 0.52
N LEU A 170 10.20 -11.10 1.11
CA LEU A 170 8.82 -11.38 0.68
C LEU A 170 7.95 -10.12 0.79
N ARG A 171 7.97 -9.41 1.92
CA ARG A 171 7.23 -8.14 2.09
C ARG A 171 7.68 -7.08 1.09
N LYS A 172 8.99 -6.93 0.87
CA LYS A 172 9.54 -6.02 -0.16
C LYS A 172 9.11 -6.42 -1.56
N SER A 173 9.03 -7.71 -1.85
CA SER A 173 8.58 -8.22 -3.15
C SER A 173 7.12 -7.84 -3.43
N TRP A 174 6.24 -7.92 -2.44
CA TRP A 174 4.84 -7.49 -2.57
C TRP A 174 4.72 -5.99 -2.84
N ARG A 175 5.46 -5.16 -2.09
CA ARG A 175 5.50 -3.69 -2.35
C ARG A 175 6.05 -3.34 -3.73
N LEU A 176 7.04 -4.10 -4.22
CA LEU A 176 7.57 -3.91 -5.57
C LEU A 176 6.58 -4.36 -6.64
N ALA A 177 5.84 -5.44 -6.40
CA ALA A 177 4.82 -5.94 -7.32
C ALA A 177 3.67 -4.93 -7.51
N GLU A 178 3.28 -4.22 -6.45
CA GLU A 178 2.30 -3.11 -6.52
C GLU A 178 2.74 -1.98 -7.47
N GLN A 179 4.04 -1.76 -7.61
CA GLN A 179 4.60 -0.70 -8.45
C GLN A 179 4.77 -1.13 -9.93
N ILE A 180 4.66 -2.42 -10.25
CA ILE A 180 4.83 -2.91 -11.61
C ILE A 180 3.61 -2.52 -12.44
N GLY A 181 3.86 -1.83 -13.56
CA GLY A 181 2.81 -1.45 -14.51
C GLY A 181 2.12 -0.13 -14.20
N VAL A 182 2.46 0.54 -13.09
CA VAL A 182 2.00 1.91 -12.84
C VAL A 182 2.54 2.82 -13.93
N ASP A 183 1.64 3.55 -14.60
CA ASP A 183 1.91 4.43 -15.74
C ASP A 183 2.49 3.74 -16.99
N ASP A 184 2.32 2.42 -17.14
CA ASP A 184 2.74 1.68 -18.34
C ASP A 184 1.52 1.28 -19.19
N PRO A 185 1.07 2.15 -20.12
CA PRO A 185 -0.10 1.89 -20.94
C PRO A 185 0.10 0.69 -21.89
N GLU A 186 1.34 0.38 -22.27
CA GLU A 186 1.62 -0.78 -23.11
C GLU A 186 1.48 -2.09 -22.33
N LEU A 187 2.00 -2.12 -21.10
CA LEU A 187 1.81 -3.29 -20.23
C LEU A 187 0.33 -3.51 -19.93
N ALA A 188 -0.42 -2.44 -19.63
CA ALA A 188 -1.86 -2.52 -19.40
C ALA A 188 -2.60 -3.06 -20.64
N ALA A 189 -2.29 -2.54 -21.84
CA ALA A 189 -2.87 -3.02 -23.08
C ALA A 189 -2.52 -4.49 -23.37
N GLY A 190 -1.26 -4.87 -23.11
CA GLY A 190 -0.77 -6.25 -23.26
C GLY A 190 -1.50 -7.23 -22.33
N LEU A 191 -1.66 -6.86 -21.05
CA LEU A 191 -2.38 -7.67 -20.07
C LEU A 191 -3.85 -7.87 -20.45
N ILE A 192 -4.53 -6.82 -20.92
CA ILE A 192 -5.93 -6.92 -21.39
C ILE A 192 -6.02 -7.86 -22.59
N GLU A 193 -5.09 -7.76 -23.54
CA GLU A 193 -5.08 -8.61 -24.73
C GLU A 193 -4.79 -10.08 -24.37
N ASP A 194 -3.87 -10.34 -23.44
CA ASP A 194 -3.59 -11.69 -22.97
C ASP A 194 -4.77 -12.28 -22.17
N GLN A 195 -5.45 -11.48 -21.35
CA GLN A 195 -6.69 -11.90 -20.68
C GLN A 195 -7.78 -12.21 -21.71
N ARG A 196 -7.92 -11.40 -22.75
CA ARG A 196 -8.87 -11.66 -23.85
C ARG A 196 -8.55 -12.96 -24.58
N LYS A 197 -7.26 -13.25 -24.84
CA LYS A 197 -6.84 -14.54 -25.42
C LYS A 197 -7.19 -15.72 -24.52
N ARG A 198 -6.91 -15.63 -23.22
CA ARG A 198 -7.26 -16.68 -22.25
C ARG A 198 -8.77 -16.90 -22.15
N LEU A 199 -9.55 -15.83 -22.15
CA LEU A 199 -11.02 -15.90 -22.16
C LEU A 199 -11.55 -16.56 -23.44
N ARG A 200 -11.00 -16.20 -24.61
CA ARG A 200 -11.36 -16.86 -25.89
C ARG A 200 -11.01 -18.33 -25.88
N GLN A 201 -9.80 -18.68 -25.44
CA GLN A 201 -9.37 -20.07 -25.34
C GLN A 201 -10.28 -20.88 -24.41
N GLY A 202 -10.60 -20.36 -23.22
CA GLY A 202 -11.53 -21.03 -22.31
C GLY A 202 -12.93 -21.17 -22.87
N ALA A 203 -13.41 -20.19 -23.65
CA ALA A 203 -14.69 -20.26 -24.34
C ALA A 203 -14.69 -21.31 -25.46
N ASP A 204 -13.62 -21.39 -26.26
CA ASP A 204 -13.45 -22.38 -27.32
C ASP A 204 -13.37 -23.81 -26.73
N GLU A 205 -12.64 -23.99 -25.62
CA GLU A 205 -12.57 -25.26 -24.89
C GLU A 205 -13.95 -25.67 -24.33
N ALA A 206 -14.69 -24.73 -23.75
CA ALA A 206 -16.05 -25.00 -23.27
C ALA A 206 -17.01 -25.36 -24.41
N LEU A 207 -16.95 -24.63 -25.53
CA LEU A 207 -17.78 -24.90 -26.71
C LEU A 207 -17.43 -26.25 -27.35
N ALA A 208 -16.15 -26.58 -27.45
CA ALA A 208 -15.70 -27.89 -27.90
C ALA A 208 -16.23 -29.00 -26.98
N GLY A 209 -16.20 -28.81 -25.65
CA GLY A 209 -16.79 -29.74 -24.69
C GLY A 209 -18.29 -29.95 -24.88
N MET A 210 -19.04 -28.88 -25.16
CA MET A 210 -20.49 -28.96 -25.45
C MET A 210 -20.80 -29.68 -26.77
N LEU A 211 -20.00 -29.43 -27.82
CA LEU A 211 -20.23 -29.98 -29.16
C LEU A 211 -19.71 -31.40 -29.35
N THR A 212 -18.70 -31.80 -28.59
CA THR A 212 -18.08 -33.14 -28.67
C THR A 212 -18.52 -34.08 -27.56
N ALA A 213 -19.53 -33.70 -26.77
CA ALA A 213 -20.11 -34.55 -25.74
C ALA A 213 -20.67 -35.85 -26.36
N ALA A 214 -19.82 -36.89 -26.37
CA ALA A 214 -20.25 -38.27 -26.22
C ALA A 214 -21.00 -38.42 -24.89
N PRO A 215 -21.94 -39.38 -24.73
CA PRO A 215 -22.67 -39.57 -23.48
C PRO A 215 -21.66 -39.68 -22.34
N GLU A 216 -21.78 -38.76 -21.38
CA GLU A 216 -20.91 -38.62 -20.22
C GLU A 216 -20.85 -39.98 -19.50
N PRO A 217 -19.66 -40.55 -19.20
CA PRO A 217 -19.60 -41.70 -18.30
C PRO A 217 -20.27 -41.28 -17.00
N ALA A 218 -21.23 -42.10 -16.53
CA ALA A 218 -22.13 -41.79 -15.43
C ALA A 218 -21.41 -40.98 -14.33
N ARG A 219 -21.71 -39.69 -14.33
CA ARG A 219 -21.26 -38.75 -13.31
C ARG A 219 -21.75 -39.32 -11.97
N PRO A 220 -20.90 -39.46 -10.93
CA PRO A 220 -21.41 -39.80 -9.61
C PRO A 220 -22.47 -38.76 -9.27
N GLU A 221 -23.66 -39.25 -8.88
CA GLU A 221 -24.81 -38.39 -8.59
C GLU A 221 -24.34 -37.24 -7.68
N PRO A 222 -24.57 -35.97 -8.07
CA PRO A 222 -24.30 -34.87 -7.17
C PRO A 222 -25.14 -35.09 -5.93
N VAL A 223 -24.49 -35.27 -4.78
CA VAL A 223 -25.16 -35.22 -3.48
C VAL A 223 -25.90 -33.89 -3.44
N PRO A 224 -27.24 -33.88 -3.30
CA PRO A 224 -27.98 -32.63 -3.26
C PRO A 224 -27.50 -31.85 -2.05
N VAL A 225 -26.77 -30.76 -2.28
CA VAL A 225 -26.54 -29.75 -1.25
C VAL A 225 -27.92 -29.15 -1.00
N ARG A 226 -28.55 -29.52 0.13
CA ARG A 226 -29.77 -28.87 0.59
C ARG A 226 -29.45 -27.40 0.81
N THR A 227 -29.92 -26.54 -0.09
CA THR A 227 -29.96 -25.10 0.13
C THR A 227 -31.04 -24.85 1.17
N GLU A 228 -30.66 -24.90 2.46
CA GLU A 228 -31.60 -24.56 3.53
C GLU A 228 -32.04 -23.11 3.35
N THR A 229 -33.35 -22.88 3.28
CA THR A 229 -33.87 -21.52 3.11
C THR A 229 -33.76 -20.74 4.43
N ALA A 230 -33.74 -19.40 4.35
CA ALA A 230 -33.71 -18.57 5.55
C ALA A 230 -34.90 -18.85 6.50
N GLU A 231 -36.05 -19.22 5.93
CA GLU A 231 -37.26 -19.60 6.65
C GLU A 231 -37.07 -20.93 7.42
N GLU A 232 -36.43 -21.93 6.83
CA GLU A 232 -36.10 -23.20 7.49
C GLU A 232 -35.07 -23.04 8.61
N ILE A 233 -34.13 -22.11 8.45
CA ILE A 233 -33.16 -21.78 9.51
C ILE A 233 -33.87 -21.06 10.66
N LEU A 234 -34.78 -20.13 10.37
CA LEU A 234 -35.53 -19.39 11.38
C LEU A 234 -36.48 -20.30 12.14
N ALA A 235 -37.26 -21.15 11.44
CA ALA A 235 -38.16 -22.12 12.05
C ALA A 235 -37.42 -23.07 13.01
N ARG A 236 -36.25 -23.57 12.61
CA ARG A 236 -35.42 -24.43 13.46
C ARG A 236 -34.88 -23.72 14.70
N LYS A 237 -34.43 -22.46 14.56
CA LYS A 237 -33.94 -21.67 15.69
C LYS A 237 -35.06 -21.36 16.68
N LEU A 238 -36.22 -20.96 16.17
CA LEU A 238 -37.41 -20.70 16.98
C LEU A 238 -37.89 -21.98 17.68
N ALA A 239 -37.90 -23.12 17.00
CA ALA A 239 -38.24 -24.41 17.60
C ALA A 239 -37.25 -24.88 18.69
N ALA A 240 -36.00 -24.40 18.67
CA ALA A 240 -34.99 -24.68 19.69
C ALA A 240 -35.04 -23.71 20.89
N MET A 241 -35.78 -22.61 20.79
CA MET A 241 -35.97 -21.64 21.89
C MET A 241 -37.10 -22.09 22.83
N SER A 242 -37.12 -21.56 24.04
CA SER A 242 -38.29 -21.70 24.91
C SER A 242 -39.48 -20.95 24.30
N GLN A 243 -40.71 -21.41 24.57
CA GLN A 243 -41.91 -20.76 24.07
C GLN A 243 -42.00 -19.30 24.54
N ASP A 244 -41.59 -19.03 25.78
CA ASP A 244 -41.58 -17.69 26.36
C ASP A 244 -40.62 -16.74 25.63
N ASP A 245 -39.41 -17.24 25.31
CA ASP A 245 -38.40 -16.45 24.57
C ASP A 245 -38.82 -16.21 23.13
N ALA A 246 -39.42 -17.21 22.48
CA ALA A 246 -39.92 -17.07 21.12
C ALA A 246 -41.08 -16.07 21.03
N VAL A 247 -41.98 -16.08 22.02
CA VAL A 247 -43.09 -15.10 22.14
C VAL A 247 -42.55 -13.68 22.34
N ARG A 248 -41.56 -13.50 23.22
CA ARG A 248 -40.95 -12.19 23.46
C ARG A 248 -40.18 -11.69 22.25
N LEU A 249 -39.41 -12.55 21.60
CA LEU A 249 -38.69 -12.21 20.38
C LEU A 249 -39.66 -11.79 19.25
N ALA A 250 -40.80 -12.47 19.12
CA ALA A 250 -41.84 -12.10 18.16
C ALA A 250 -42.52 -10.76 18.52
N ALA A 251 -42.77 -10.50 19.80
CA ALA A 251 -43.33 -9.23 20.28
C ALA A 251 -42.36 -8.06 20.09
N ASP A 252 -41.06 -8.25 20.31
CA ASP A 252 -40.03 -7.23 20.06
C ASP A 252 -39.91 -6.91 18.56
N ALA A 253 -40.04 -7.92 17.70
CA ALA A 253 -40.02 -7.74 16.25
C ALA A 253 -41.31 -7.09 15.71
N HIS A 254 -42.43 -7.25 16.43
CA HIS A 254 -43.75 -6.74 16.06
C HIS A 254 -44.42 -6.04 17.26
N PRO A 255 -43.93 -4.86 17.66
CA PRO A 255 -44.35 -4.20 18.91
C PRO A 255 -45.82 -3.79 18.94
N ASP A 256 -46.43 -3.60 17.76
CA ASP A 256 -47.82 -3.21 17.61
C ASP A 256 -48.78 -4.40 17.41
N ALA A 257 -48.26 -5.63 17.31
CA ALA A 257 -49.08 -6.80 17.01
C ALA A 257 -49.89 -7.27 18.23
N HIS A 258 -51.15 -7.60 18.00
CA HIS A 258 -52.02 -8.12 19.06
C HIS A 258 -51.59 -9.57 19.44
N PRO A 259 -51.77 -10.04 20.69
CA PRO A 259 -51.39 -11.40 21.10
C PRO A 259 -51.91 -12.55 20.20
N ALA A 260 -53.06 -12.37 19.56
CA ALA A 260 -53.62 -13.34 18.61
C ALA A 260 -52.85 -13.37 17.27
N GLU A 261 -52.33 -12.22 16.83
CA GLU A 261 -51.52 -12.11 15.61
C GLU A 261 -50.13 -12.70 15.85
N LEU A 262 -49.53 -12.44 17.02
CA LEU A 262 -48.28 -13.06 17.43
C LEU A 262 -48.40 -14.60 17.49
N ALA A 263 -49.50 -15.12 18.03
CA ALA A 263 -49.78 -16.56 18.04
C ALA A 263 -49.87 -17.14 16.61
N ALA A 264 -50.49 -16.43 15.68
CA ALA A 264 -50.57 -16.84 14.28
C ALA A 264 -49.20 -16.84 13.59
N ILE A 265 -48.38 -15.80 13.83
CA ILE A 265 -47.00 -15.70 13.31
C ILE A 265 -46.14 -16.85 13.83
N LEU A 266 -46.20 -17.13 15.13
CA LEU A 266 -45.45 -18.22 15.75
C LEU A 266 -45.92 -19.59 15.25
N GLY A 267 -47.22 -19.75 14.98
CA GLY A 267 -47.79 -20.94 14.36
C GLY A 267 -47.21 -21.24 12.97
N HIS A 268 -46.93 -20.20 12.18
CA HIS A 268 -46.28 -20.35 10.87
C HIS A 268 -44.87 -20.96 10.98
N TYR A 269 -44.16 -20.69 12.08
CA TYR A 269 -42.84 -21.25 12.38
C TYR A 269 -42.88 -22.55 13.19
N GLY A 270 -44.07 -23.15 13.35
CA GLY A 270 -44.24 -24.43 14.05
C GLY A 270 -44.28 -24.34 15.58
N ILE A 271 -44.41 -23.13 16.15
CA ILE A 271 -44.58 -22.93 17.58
C ILE A 271 -46.08 -22.83 17.90
N THR A 272 -46.58 -23.81 18.65
CA THR A 272 -47.98 -23.84 19.10
C THR A 272 -48.14 -23.07 20.41
N VAL A 273 -48.64 -21.84 20.33
CA VAL A 273 -49.06 -21.02 21.48
C VAL A 273 -50.42 -20.40 21.18
N ASP A 274 -51.29 -20.30 22.18
CA ASP A 274 -52.57 -19.61 22.04
C ASP A 274 -52.46 -18.13 22.45
N ALA A 275 -53.45 -17.32 22.05
CA ALA A 275 -53.45 -15.88 22.29
C ALA A 275 -53.45 -15.51 23.80
N VAL A 276 -54.05 -16.35 24.64
CA VAL A 276 -54.10 -16.15 26.10
C VAL A 276 -52.73 -16.46 26.70
N GLN A 277 -52.07 -17.52 26.23
CA GLN A 277 -50.71 -17.88 26.61
C GLN A 277 -49.71 -16.78 26.22
N VAL A 278 -49.82 -16.22 25.02
CA VAL A 278 -49.02 -15.06 24.59
C VAL A 278 -49.25 -13.87 25.51
N ALA A 279 -50.51 -13.53 25.80
CA ALA A 279 -50.84 -12.41 26.69
C ALA A 279 -50.31 -12.62 28.12
N LEU A 280 -50.36 -13.85 28.63
CA LEU A 280 -49.83 -14.21 29.95
C LEU A 280 -48.30 -14.13 30.01
N ILE A 281 -47.60 -14.54 28.95
CA ILE A 281 -46.15 -14.45 28.85
C ILE A 281 -45.69 -12.99 28.78
N LEU A 282 -46.40 -12.14 28.02
CA LEU A 282 -46.09 -10.72 27.90
C LEU A 282 -46.46 -9.93 29.16
N ALA A 283 -47.51 -10.35 29.89
CA ALA A 283 -47.87 -9.75 31.18
C ALA A 283 -46.89 -10.13 32.31
N ARG A 284 -46.13 -11.22 32.16
CA ARG A 284 -45.05 -11.58 33.08
C ARG A 284 -43.81 -10.75 32.78
N GLN A 285 -43.60 -9.72 33.60
CA GLN A 285 -42.31 -9.03 33.65
C GLN A 285 -41.21 -10.07 33.88
N PRO A 286 -40.18 -10.14 33.01
CA PRO A 286 -39.05 -11.03 33.25
C PRO A 286 -38.38 -10.66 34.57
N GLU A 287 -37.76 -11.63 35.23
CA GLU A 287 -36.89 -11.34 36.35
C GLU A 287 -35.81 -10.35 35.88
N GLN A 288 -35.90 -9.13 36.39
CA GLN A 288 -34.88 -8.13 36.17
C GLN A 288 -33.69 -8.56 37.01
N HIS A 289 -32.73 -9.20 36.36
CA HIS A 289 -31.43 -9.38 36.98
C HIS A 289 -30.69 -8.07 36.83
N ASP A 290 -30.45 -7.38 37.95
CA ASP A 290 -29.43 -6.36 38.03
C ASP A 290 -28.10 -7.06 37.74
N VAL A 291 -27.67 -6.96 36.49
CA VAL A 291 -26.31 -7.32 36.11
C VAL A 291 -25.44 -6.25 36.75
N TYR A 292 -25.00 -6.50 37.98
CA TYR A 292 -23.92 -5.73 38.59
C TYR A 292 -22.67 -5.99 37.76
N ARG A 293 -22.52 -5.17 36.72
CA ARG A 293 -21.24 -4.91 36.13
C ARG A 293 -20.56 -4.01 37.16
N PRO A 294 -19.59 -4.49 37.96
CA PRO A 294 -18.75 -3.55 38.70
C PRO A 294 -18.29 -2.52 37.68
N ASP A 295 -18.29 -1.22 38.03
CA ASP A 295 -17.79 -0.16 37.16
C ASP A 295 -16.42 -0.57 36.65
N THR A 296 -16.40 -1.24 35.50
CA THR A 296 -15.21 -1.54 34.78
C THR A 296 -14.82 -0.17 34.29
N ALA A 297 -13.79 0.40 34.92
CA ALA A 297 -13.12 1.60 34.47
C ALA A 297 -13.19 1.64 32.94
N ASP A 298 -13.71 2.74 32.40
CA ASP A 298 -13.88 3.00 30.96
C ASP A 298 -12.99 2.06 30.16
N ALA A 299 -13.58 1.11 29.43
CA ALA A 299 -12.87 0.04 28.75
C ALA A 299 -11.52 0.60 28.27
N PRO A 300 -10.38 0.12 28.82
CA PRO A 300 -9.14 0.88 28.77
C PRO A 300 -8.92 1.30 27.34
N LYS A 301 -8.90 2.62 27.10
CA LYS A 301 -8.50 3.16 25.80
C LYS A 301 -7.27 2.36 25.41
N VAL A 302 -7.33 1.68 24.26
CA VAL A 302 -6.30 0.74 23.80
C VAL A 302 -5.07 1.54 23.33
N SER A 303 -4.54 2.36 24.22
CA SER A 303 -3.38 3.22 24.07
C SER A 303 -2.39 2.99 25.22
N GLY A 304 -2.51 1.88 25.97
CA GLY A 304 -1.67 1.61 27.13
C GLY A 304 -1.33 0.15 27.41
N LEU A 305 -1.70 -0.81 26.55
CA LEU A 305 -1.10 -2.14 26.66
C LEU A 305 0.35 -2.03 26.20
N HIS A 306 1.30 -2.20 27.11
CA HIS A 306 2.69 -2.39 26.73
C HIS A 306 2.74 -3.47 25.65
N PRO A 307 3.42 -3.23 24.51
CA PRO A 307 3.47 -4.20 23.43
C PRO A 307 3.95 -5.53 24.00
N VAL A 308 3.07 -6.53 23.98
CA VAL A 308 3.42 -7.89 24.41
C VAL A 308 4.41 -8.39 23.38
N THR A 309 5.68 -8.40 23.74
CA THR A 309 6.73 -8.94 22.89
C THR A 309 6.50 -10.44 22.73
N VAL A 310 6.99 -11.02 21.64
CA VAL A 310 6.91 -12.47 21.42
C VAL A 310 7.56 -13.23 22.59
N GLU A 311 8.61 -12.66 23.19
CA GLU A 311 9.26 -13.19 24.39
C GLU A 311 8.32 -13.20 25.61
N ALA A 312 7.58 -12.10 25.85
CA ALA A 312 6.59 -12.04 26.94
C ALA A 312 5.45 -13.05 26.74
N ALA A 313 4.97 -13.19 25.50
CA ALA A 313 3.95 -14.19 25.17
C ALA A 313 4.44 -15.63 25.42
N VAL A 314 5.72 -15.92 25.14
CA VAL A 314 6.34 -17.22 25.45
C VAL A 314 6.42 -17.47 26.95
N VAL A 315 6.84 -16.47 27.74
CA VAL A 315 6.94 -16.58 29.20
C VAL A 315 5.56 -16.76 29.85
N GLU A 316 4.55 -16.04 29.36
CA GLU A 316 3.15 -16.19 29.79
C GLU A 316 2.63 -17.60 29.49
N ALA A 317 2.84 -18.09 28.26
CA ALA A 317 2.41 -19.43 27.86
C ALA A 317 3.12 -20.54 28.65
N ALA A 318 4.41 -20.38 28.94
CA ALA A 318 5.15 -21.31 29.80
C ALA A 318 4.61 -21.31 31.24
N SER A 319 4.32 -20.13 31.78
CA SER A 319 3.75 -20.00 33.14
C SER A 319 2.36 -20.63 33.24
N ALA A 320 1.54 -20.51 32.19
CA ALA A 320 0.20 -21.10 32.14
C ALA A 320 0.21 -22.63 31.99
N LEU A 321 1.21 -23.20 31.29
CA LEU A 321 1.34 -24.65 31.09
C LEU A 321 2.08 -25.35 32.25
N GLY A 322 2.80 -24.61 33.08
CA GLY A 322 3.55 -25.13 34.23
C GLY A 322 5.06 -25.24 34.00
N PRO A 323 5.86 -25.43 35.06
CA PRO A 323 7.32 -25.35 35.01
C PRO A 323 8.00 -26.43 34.15
N ASP A 324 7.32 -27.56 33.93
CA ASP A 324 7.83 -28.69 33.15
C ASP A 324 7.35 -28.70 31.68
N ALA A 325 6.66 -27.64 31.25
CA ALA A 325 6.10 -27.56 29.90
C ALA A 325 7.20 -27.63 28.83
N LYS A 326 7.01 -28.52 27.85
CA LYS A 326 7.98 -28.68 26.76
C LYS A 326 7.85 -27.53 25.76
N ALA A 327 8.96 -27.15 25.12
CA ALA A 327 8.98 -26.07 24.12
C ALA A 327 7.95 -26.27 22.99
N ARG A 328 7.69 -27.52 22.60
CA ARG A 328 6.66 -27.87 21.62
C ARG A 328 5.23 -27.57 22.11
N GLU A 329 4.93 -27.90 23.38
CA GLU A 329 3.61 -27.68 23.98
C GLU A 329 3.32 -26.17 24.09
N ILE A 330 4.35 -25.38 24.42
CA ILE A 330 4.29 -23.92 24.45
C ILE A 330 4.05 -23.37 23.03
N ALA A 331 4.73 -23.90 21.99
CA ALA A 331 4.50 -23.48 20.60
C ALA A 331 3.07 -23.77 20.14
N GLU A 332 2.56 -24.97 20.44
CA GLU A 332 1.18 -25.35 20.11
C GLU A 332 0.15 -24.50 20.85
N HIS A 333 0.41 -24.17 22.12
CA HIS A 333 -0.44 -23.28 22.91
C HIS A 333 -0.48 -21.86 22.32
N LEU A 334 0.67 -21.31 21.93
CA LEU A 334 0.78 -19.99 21.28
C LEU A 334 0.09 -19.95 19.90
N ALA A 335 0.24 -21.01 19.11
CA ALA A 335 -0.42 -21.12 17.81
C ALA A 335 -1.95 -21.15 17.97
N ARG A 336 -2.45 -21.90 18.96
CA ARG A 336 -3.90 -22.08 19.19
C ARG A 336 -4.57 -20.85 19.80
N HIS A 337 -3.96 -20.24 20.82
CA HIS A 337 -4.62 -19.19 21.61
C HIS A 337 -4.23 -17.77 21.20
N ARG A 338 -3.03 -17.59 20.63
CA ARG A 338 -2.50 -16.27 20.23
C ARG A 338 -2.26 -16.14 18.73
N ARG A 339 -2.46 -17.21 17.95
CA ARG A 339 -2.13 -17.29 16.51
C ARG A 339 -0.67 -16.92 16.23
N LEU A 340 0.22 -17.19 17.19
CA LEU A 340 1.65 -16.93 17.07
C LEU A 340 2.37 -18.24 16.76
N VAL A 341 3.03 -18.30 15.61
CA VAL A 341 3.87 -19.44 15.23
C VAL A 341 5.29 -19.14 15.71
N VAL A 342 5.71 -19.83 16.75
CA VAL A 342 7.03 -19.64 17.38
C VAL A 342 7.77 -20.97 17.36
N THR A 343 9.03 -20.95 16.91
CA THR A 343 9.84 -22.16 16.82
C THR A 343 10.35 -22.59 18.20
N GLU A 344 10.52 -23.89 18.41
CA GLU A 344 11.03 -24.41 19.69
C GLU A 344 12.39 -23.81 20.11
N PRO A 345 13.37 -23.57 19.20
CA PRO A 345 14.64 -22.94 19.59
C PRO A 345 14.46 -21.52 20.13
N TYR A 346 13.53 -20.75 19.56
CA TYR A 346 13.21 -19.42 20.05
C TYR A 346 12.61 -19.50 21.46
N ILE A 347 11.69 -20.43 21.68
CA ILE A 347 11.05 -20.64 23.00
C ILE A 347 12.11 -20.95 24.07
N ARG A 348 13.03 -21.88 23.79
CA ARG A 348 14.13 -22.23 24.72
C ARG A 348 15.02 -21.02 25.02
N THR A 349 15.29 -20.19 24.01
CA THR A 349 16.11 -18.98 24.16
C THR A 349 15.42 -17.92 25.00
N ALA A 350 14.13 -17.68 24.76
CA ALA A 350 13.30 -16.76 25.53
C ALA A 350 13.24 -17.16 27.01
N LEU A 351 12.96 -18.44 27.29
CA LEU A 351 12.92 -18.96 28.67
C LEU A 351 14.29 -18.90 29.36
N SER A 352 15.38 -19.18 28.65
CA SER A 352 16.74 -19.06 29.21
C SER A 352 17.10 -17.62 29.57
N ARG A 353 16.69 -16.64 28.76
CA ARG A 353 16.91 -15.21 29.05
C ARG A 353 16.11 -14.77 30.25
N GLU A 354 14.86 -15.21 30.36
CA GLU A 354 14.02 -14.88 31.50
C GLU A 354 14.56 -15.49 32.81
N ALA A 355 14.99 -16.76 32.79
CA ALA A 355 15.63 -17.39 33.94
C ALA A 355 16.88 -16.63 34.41
N LYS A 356 17.69 -16.11 33.48
CA LYS A 356 18.85 -15.27 33.81
C LYS A 356 18.46 -13.91 34.39
N ARG A 357 17.39 -13.28 33.90
CA ARG A 357 16.88 -12.02 34.49
C ARG A 357 16.43 -12.23 35.93
N GLN A 358 15.73 -13.33 36.21
CA GLN A 358 15.27 -13.64 37.56
C GLN A 358 16.42 -13.93 38.54
N GLN A 359 17.51 -14.54 38.06
CA GLN A 359 18.73 -14.75 38.87
C GLN A 359 19.46 -13.44 39.22
N GLY A 360 19.37 -12.41 38.37
CA GLY A 360 20.00 -11.10 38.60
C GLY A 360 19.28 -10.22 39.63
N THR A 361 18.06 -10.57 40.03
CA THR A 361 17.24 -9.81 40.99
C THR A 361 17.34 -10.35 42.42
N ALA A 362 18.13 -11.40 42.66
CA ALA A 362 18.41 -11.87 44.01
C ALA A 362 19.20 -10.77 44.78
N PRO A 363 18.81 -10.40 46.01
CA PRO A 363 19.52 -9.39 46.78
C PRO A 363 20.98 -9.81 46.94
N ALA A 364 21.89 -8.90 46.58
CA ALA A 364 23.32 -9.14 46.67
C ALA A 364 23.66 -9.63 48.07
N THR A 365 24.13 -10.87 48.17
CA THR A 365 24.75 -11.38 49.41
C THR A 365 25.84 -10.39 49.79
N PRO A 366 25.82 -9.82 51.02
CA PRO A 366 26.82 -8.87 51.44
C PRO A 366 28.18 -9.56 51.34
N MET A 367 29.12 -8.95 50.62
CA MET A 367 30.47 -9.49 50.50
C MET A 367 31.16 -9.41 51.87
N GLU A 368 31.10 -10.49 52.64
CA GLU A 368 32.01 -10.73 53.76
C GLU A 368 33.39 -11.05 53.17
N GLY A 369 34.25 -10.04 53.11
CA GLY A 369 35.61 -10.21 52.61
C GLY A 369 36.30 -8.89 52.33
N GLY A 370 36.40 -8.04 53.36
CA GLY A 370 37.28 -6.87 53.32
C GLY A 370 38.74 -7.31 53.20
N TYR A 371 39.46 -6.68 52.27
CA TYR A 371 40.91 -6.68 52.26
C TYR A 371 41.41 -5.95 53.51
N ALA A 372 42.14 -6.66 54.37
CA ALA A 372 43.00 -6.11 55.42
C ALA A 372 44.45 -6.13 54.94
#